data_AF-A0A3D8GN86-F1
#
_entry.id   AF-A0A3D8GN86-F1
#
_cell.length_a   1.000
_cell.length_b   1.000
_cell.length_c   1.000
_cell.angle_alpha   90.00
_cell.angle_beta   90.00
_cell.angle_gamma   90.00
#
_symmetry.space_group_name_H-M   'P 1'
#
loop_
_entity.id
_entity.type
_entity.pdbx_description
1 polymer ?
#
loop_
_entity_poly.entity_id
_entity_poly.type
_entity_poly.pdbx_seq_one_letter_code
_entity_poly.pdbx_strand_id
1 'polypeptide(L)'
;MSYPADKEKQFGMKGCMQMKDGQIMKAYTIQEVSRLINVPQGTLRQWERDFNGLLTIPRTRQGSRFYTDTEINLLEKIKQMREKNLGKEMIRDLIKEHFRQCSEATSEPFAASVTVVGETKPLPAEASQSPFDMEAFFSAMDVYKQDFFAGVREEIRGTIRKELIEEVKKEVSKGSFHTVKSLSDSIYKSGERVAAEVAELSSEVARTSEQASETARFLSNSISNVSKASSEHFVTINKRIAQNAERSSKEMKALVKSMSDANLVTESVVESFNETLIKDREFYLETLHMERLVHSQEMDRREELLQEIVSSFRDAAAAKEKRWWKFWG
;
A
#
# COMPACT_ATOMS: atom_id res chain seq x y z
N MET A 1 16.53 44.23 33.21
CA MET A 1 17.38 43.17 32.61
C MET A 1 17.37 43.33 31.10
N SER A 2 18.45 42.96 30.42
CA SER A 2 18.51 42.83 28.96
C SER A 2 18.98 41.42 28.62
N TYR A 3 18.39 40.79 27.62
CA TYR A 3 18.81 39.50 27.05
C TYR A 3 18.54 39.50 25.54
N PRO A 4 19.54 39.23 24.67
CA PRO A 4 19.41 39.37 23.22
C PRO A 4 19.39 38.03 22.44
N ALA A 5 19.31 38.17 21.12
CA ALA A 5 19.85 37.26 20.10
C ALA A 5 19.13 35.92 19.83
N ASP A 6 18.23 35.96 18.84
CA ASP A 6 18.41 35.29 17.55
C ASP A 6 19.00 33.87 17.49
N LYS A 7 18.21 32.96 16.92
CA LYS A 7 18.70 32.06 15.86
C LYS A 7 17.70 31.97 14.71
N GLU A 8 18.05 32.56 13.58
CA GLU A 8 17.46 32.16 12.30
C GLU A 8 17.70 30.67 12.06
N LYS A 9 16.76 30.01 11.37
CA LYS A 9 17.13 29.31 10.15
C LYS A 9 15.97 29.15 9.18
N GLN A 10 16.22 29.63 7.96
CA GLN A 10 15.41 29.36 6.77
C GLN A 10 15.40 27.84 6.49
N PHE A 11 14.32 27.33 5.88
CA PHE A 11 14.38 26.61 4.58
C PHE A 11 12.96 26.19 4.11
N GLY A 12 12.15 27.17 3.71
CA GLY A 12 10.78 26.97 3.23
C GLY A 12 10.67 26.49 1.78
N MET A 13 11.46 25.50 1.35
CA MET A 13 11.39 25.00 -0.03
C MET A 13 10.11 24.17 -0.27
N LYS A 14 9.23 24.70 -1.13
CA LYS A 14 8.02 24.00 -1.60
C LYS A 14 8.38 22.85 -2.55
N GLY A 15 8.61 21.66 -2.00
CA GLY A 15 8.69 20.42 -2.77
C GLY A 15 7.31 19.88 -3.16
N CYS A 16 6.78 20.28 -4.31
CA CYS A 16 5.58 19.66 -4.86
C CYS A 16 5.94 18.36 -5.58
N MET A 17 5.65 17.21 -4.95
CA MET A 17 5.90 15.90 -5.57
C MET A 17 4.68 15.44 -6.38
N GLN A 18 4.50 16.05 -7.56
CA GLN A 18 3.75 15.39 -8.63
C GLN A 18 4.62 14.28 -9.23
N MET A 19 4.12 13.05 -9.22
CA MET A 19 4.49 12.01 -10.19
C MET A 19 3.22 11.29 -10.67
N LYS A 20 3.35 10.56 -11.77
CA LYS A 20 2.26 10.36 -12.74
C LYS A 20 1.39 9.13 -12.48
N ASP A 21 0.28 9.09 -13.21
CA ASP A 21 -0.40 7.88 -13.69
C ASP A 21 -0.97 6.88 -12.66
N GLY A 22 -2.01 7.32 -11.95
CA GLY A 22 -3.24 6.55 -11.73
C GLY A 22 -3.23 5.27 -10.88
N GLN A 23 -2.06 4.73 -10.50
CA GLN A 23 -1.97 3.49 -9.74
C GLN A 23 -2.15 3.75 -8.23
N ILE A 24 -3.24 3.22 -7.67
CA ILE A 24 -3.45 3.16 -6.22
C ILE A 24 -2.57 2.03 -5.66
N MET A 25 -1.28 2.33 -5.48
CA MET A 25 -0.32 1.44 -4.80
C MET A 25 -0.84 1.14 -3.39
N LYS A 26 -0.94 -0.15 -3.04
CA LYS A 26 -1.49 -0.57 -1.75
C LYS A 26 -0.45 -0.32 -0.66
N ALA A 27 -0.80 0.51 0.32
CA ALA A 27 0.01 0.78 1.50
C ALA A 27 -0.47 -0.10 2.65
N TYR A 28 0.32 -1.11 3.00
CA TYR A 28 0.05 -2.03 4.10
C TYR A 28 0.76 -1.58 5.38
N THR A 29 0.17 -1.88 6.53
CA THR A 29 0.79 -1.69 7.84
C THR A 29 1.69 -2.88 8.21
N ILE A 30 2.59 -2.69 9.19
CA ILE A 30 3.42 -3.79 9.72
C ILE A 30 2.58 -4.98 10.25
N GLN A 31 1.33 -4.75 10.65
CA GLN A 31 0.43 -5.80 11.14
C GLN A 31 -0.19 -6.64 10.00
N GLU A 32 -0.30 -6.06 8.81
CA GLU A 32 -0.78 -6.75 7.61
C GLU A 32 0.38 -7.48 6.94
N VAL A 33 1.54 -6.84 6.79
CA VAL A 33 2.77 -7.50 6.29
C VAL A 33 3.16 -8.70 7.16
N SER A 34 3.10 -8.55 8.49
CA SER A 34 3.38 -9.65 9.44
C SER A 34 2.46 -10.87 9.24
N ARG A 35 1.19 -10.65 8.87
CA ARG A 35 0.25 -11.71 8.51
C ARG A 35 0.52 -12.27 7.11
N LEU A 36 0.80 -11.41 6.13
CA LEU A 36 0.99 -11.76 4.74
C LEU A 36 2.22 -12.67 4.52
N ILE A 37 3.38 -12.31 5.08
CA ILE A 37 4.60 -13.14 4.96
C ILE A 37 4.74 -14.19 6.07
N ASN A 38 3.79 -14.24 7.02
CA ASN A 38 3.82 -15.07 8.23
C ASN A 38 5.13 -14.95 9.03
N VAL A 39 5.47 -13.71 9.44
CA VAL A 39 6.68 -13.40 10.24
C VAL A 39 6.30 -12.44 11.38
N PRO A 40 6.69 -12.69 12.64
CA PRO A 40 6.36 -11.81 13.76
C PRO A 40 6.84 -10.37 13.58
N GLN A 41 6.04 -9.38 14.02
CA GLN A 41 6.36 -7.95 13.93
C GLN A 41 7.71 -7.58 14.59
N GLY A 42 8.13 -8.30 15.64
CA GLY A 42 9.46 -8.11 16.24
C GLY A 42 10.60 -8.50 15.31
N THR A 43 10.45 -9.62 14.59
CA THR A 43 11.41 -10.12 13.60
C THR A 43 11.48 -9.18 12.39
N LEU A 44 10.35 -8.67 11.91
CA LEU A 44 10.31 -7.60 10.89
C LEU A 44 11.12 -6.38 11.34
N ARG A 45 10.86 -5.83 12.54
CA ARG A 45 11.61 -4.70 13.10
C ARG A 45 13.11 -4.97 13.30
N GLN A 46 13.51 -6.24 13.43
CA GLN A 46 14.93 -6.63 13.45
C GLN A 46 15.52 -6.65 12.04
N TRP A 47 14.81 -7.18 11.02
CA TRP A 47 15.26 -7.15 9.63
C TRP A 47 15.39 -5.72 9.10
N GLU A 48 14.49 -4.82 9.50
CA GLU A 48 14.59 -3.37 9.23
C GLU A 48 15.89 -2.75 9.76
N ARG A 49 16.46 -3.28 10.84
CA ARG A 49 17.77 -2.86 11.38
C ARG A 49 18.92 -3.60 10.70
N ASP A 50 18.80 -4.91 10.47
CA ASP A 50 19.82 -5.76 9.82
C ASP A 50 20.14 -5.30 8.37
N PHE A 51 19.11 -4.82 7.66
CA PHE A 51 19.14 -4.43 6.25
C PHE A 51 18.84 -2.93 6.01
N ASN A 52 19.01 -2.10 7.04
CA ASN A 52 18.90 -0.65 6.94
C ASN A 52 19.81 -0.10 5.83
N GLY A 53 19.25 0.69 4.90
CA GLY A 53 19.96 1.20 3.72
C GLY A 53 19.79 0.38 2.44
N LEU A 54 19.26 -0.85 2.52
CA LEU A 54 18.68 -1.56 1.37
C LEU A 54 17.16 -1.56 1.43
N LEU A 55 16.59 -1.88 2.59
CA LEU A 55 15.15 -1.81 2.83
C LEU A 55 14.76 -0.39 3.29
N THR A 56 14.54 0.51 2.33
CA THR A 56 14.08 1.88 2.60
C THR A 56 12.56 1.90 2.79
N ILE A 57 12.09 1.83 4.04
CA ILE A 57 10.64 1.86 4.35
C ILE A 57 10.09 3.29 4.28
N PRO A 58 9.09 3.55 3.41
CA PRO A 58 8.38 4.81 3.38
C PRO A 58 7.71 5.16 4.72
N ARG A 59 7.67 6.46 5.04
CA ARG A 59 6.91 6.98 6.18
C ARG A 59 5.82 7.92 5.73
N THR A 60 4.63 7.77 6.31
CA THR A 60 3.50 8.69 6.13
C THR A 60 3.87 10.08 6.67
N ARG A 61 3.14 11.12 6.24
CA ARG A 61 3.25 12.49 6.79
C ARG A 61 3.13 12.59 8.33
N GLN A 62 2.55 11.57 8.98
CA GLN A 62 2.43 11.45 10.44
C GLN A 62 3.58 10.65 11.10
N GLY A 63 4.60 10.21 10.36
CA GLY A 63 5.76 9.46 10.87
C GLY A 63 5.58 7.94 10.95
N SER A 64 4.35 7.43 10.78
CA SER A 64 4.03 5.99 10.68
C SER A 64 4.75 5.31 9.52
N ARG A 65 5.15 4.04 9.69
CA ARG A 65 5.74 3.19 8.65
C ARG A 65 4.63 2.57 7.80
N PHE A 66 4.80 2.57 6.48
CA PHE A 66 3.98 1.78 5.56
C PHE A 66 4.87 1.03 4.58
N TYR A 67 4.37 -0.08 4.07
CA TYR A 67 5.07 -0.97 3.13
C TYR A 67 4.19 -1.08 1.90
N THR A 68 4.77 -1.02 0.71
CA THR A 68 4.08 -1.32 -0.55
C THR A 68 4.50 -2.71 -1.05
N ASP A 69 3.89 -3.17 -2.14
CA ASP A 69 4.13 -4.51 -2.68
C ASP A 69 5.62 -4.76 -3.04
N THR A 70 6.42 -3.71 -3.32
CA THR A 70 7.88 -3.81 -3.52
C THR A 70 8.65 -4.14 -2.24
N GLU A 71 8.35 -3.48 -1.12
CA GLU A 71 9.00 -3.77 0.17
C GLU A 71 8.60 -5.15 0.69
N ILE A 72 7.37 -5.58 0.41
CA ILE A 72 6.84 -6.89 0.77
C ILE A 72 7.59 -7.99 0.00
N ASN A 73 7.78 -7.83 -1.31
CA ASN A 73 8.53 -8.79 -2.13
C ASN A 73 10.00 -8.91 -1.65
N LEU A 74 10.66 -7.80 -1.32
CA LEU A 74 12.01 -7.81 -0.77
C LEU A 74 12.07 -8.49 0.61
N LEU A 75 11.07 -8.28 1.48
CA LEU A 75 10.94 -8.96 2.77
C LEU A 75 10.69 -10.47 2.62
N GLU A 76 9.93 -10.90 1.60
CA GLU A 76 9.75 -12.31 1.26
C GLU A 76 11.05 -12.93 0.72
N LYS A 77 11.81 -12.23 -0.12
CA LYS A 77 13.14 -12.68 -0.58
C LYS A 77 14.11 -12.82 0.61
N ILE A 78 14.09 -11.87 1.55
CA ILE A 78 14.85 -11.95 2.81
C ILE A 78 14.42 -13.19 3.62
N LYS A 79 13.12 -13.46 3.75
CA LYS A 79 12.60 -14.66 4.42
C LYS A 79 13.16 -15.95 3.78
N GLN A 80 13.01 -16.12 2.47
CA GLN A 80 13.53 -17.29 1.73
C GLN A 80 15.04 -17.50 1.92
N MET A 81 15.82 -16.42 2.03
CA MET A 81 17.26 -16.48 2.29
C MET A 81 17.60 -16.81 3.76
N ARG A 82 16.84 -16.28 4.73
CA ARG A 82 16.99 -16.62 6.16
C ARG A 82 16.60 -18.08 6.43
N GLU A 83 15.58 -18.61 5.76
CA GLU A 83 15.17 -20.03 5.82
C GLU A 83 16.25 -20.97 5.26
N LYS A 84 17.03 -20.52 4.27
CA LYS A 84 18.23 -21.20 3.77
C LYS A 84 19.47 -21.04 4.67
N ASN A 85 19.29 -20.57 5.91
CA ASN A 85 20.34 -20.32 6.91
C ASN A 85 21.47 -19.38 6.45
N LEU A 86 21.23 -18.50 5.47
CA LEU A 86 22.22 -17.54 5.01
C LEU A 86 22.47 -16.47 6.09
N GLY A 87 23.74 -16.20 6.37
CA GLY A 87 24.14 -15.17 7.33
C GLY A 87 23.72 -13.77 6.88
N LYS A 88 23.30 -12.92 7.83
CA LYS A 88 22.78 -11.56 7.56
C LYS A 88 23.66 -10.69 6.65
N GLU A 89 24.99 -10.84 6.71
CA GLU A 89 25.93 -10.09 5.88
C GLU A 89 25.91 -10.61 4.44
N MET A 90 26.01 -11.93 4.24
CA MET A 90 25.86 -12.61 2.95
C MET A 90 24.52 -12.28 2.28
N ILE A 91 23.41 -12.24 3.04
CA ILE A 91 22.10 -11.81 2.52
C ILE A 91 22.15 -10.36 2.04
N ARG A 92 22.82 -9.45 2.77
CA ARG A 92 22.93 -8.05 2.36
C ARG A 92 23.69 -7.92 1.04
N ASP A 93 24.72 -8.73 0.84
CA ASP A 93 25.55 -8.68 -0.37
C ASP A 93 24.89 -9.37 -1.57
N LEU A 94 24.17 -10.50 -1.39
CA LEU A 94 23.32 -11.06 -2.44
C LEU A 94 22.21 -10.10 -2.89
N ILE A 95 21.61 -9.32 -1.98
CA ILE A 95 20.59 -8.32 -2.36
C ILE A 95 21.22 -7.20 -3.19
N LYS A 96 22.36 -6.62 -2.75
CA LYS A 96 23.09 -5.62 -3.54
C LYS A 96 23.42 -6.15 -4.94
N GLU A 97 23.90 -7.38 -5.02
CA GLU A 97 24.35 -7.98 -6.27
C GLU A 97 23.17 -8.27 -7.21
N HIS A 98 22.04 -8.72 -6.70
CA HIS A 98 20.80 -8.84 -7.49
C HIS A 98 20.33 -7.47 -8.01
N PHE A 99 20.44 -6.39 -7.23
CA PHE A 99 20.14 -5.04 -7.72
C PHE A 99 21.14 -4.56 -8.80
N ARG A 100 22.42 -4.95 -8.70
CA ARG A 100 23.46 -4.62 -9.68
C ARG A 100 23.30 -5.40 -11.00
N GLN A 101 23.01 -6.70 -10.92
CA GLN A 101 22.81 -7.55 -12.10
C GLN A 101 21.53 -7.19 -12.87
N CYS A 102 20.54 -6.56 -12.23
CA CYS A 102 19.38 -5.99 -12.92
C CYS A 102 19.68 -4.73 -13.77
N SER A 103 20.87 -4.12 -13.70
CA SER A 103 21.22 -2.93 -14.50
C SER A 103 22.17 -3.18 -15.68
N GLU A 104 22.74 -4.38 -15.83
CA GLU A 104 23.95 -4.57 -16.65
C GLU A 104 23.89 -5.83 -17.56
N ALA A 105 22.70 -6.17 -18.06
CA ALA A 105 22.42 -7.41 -18.80
C ALA A 105 22.22 -7.22 -20.33
N THR A 106 23.07 -6.42 -20.99
CA THR A 106 23.03 -6.23 -22.46
C THR A 106 24.43 -6.10 -23.09
N SER A 107 25.21 -7.19 -23.19
CA SER A 107 26.21 -7.38 -24.27
C SER A 107 26.85 -8.79 -24.27
N GLU A 108 26.35 -9.64 -25.16
CA GLU A 108 27.07 -10.76 -25.78
C GLU A 108 27.61 -10.27 -27.16
N PRO A 109 28.46 -11.01 -27.91
CA PRO A 109 29.66 -11.75 -27.48
C PRO A 109 30.85 -11.65 -28.47
N PHE A 110 31.87 -12.49 -28.26
CA PHE A 110 32.68 -13.18 -29.29
C PHE A 110 33.61 -12.37 -30.25
N ALA A 111 34.91 -12.68 -30.19
CA ALA A 111 35.85 -12.51 -31.29
C ALA A 111 36.93 -13.62 -31.25
N ALA A 112 37.13 -14.33 -32.35
CA ALA A 112 38.15 -15.36 -32.50
C ALA A 112 39.35 -14.85 -33.33
N SER A 113 40.52 -15.45 -33.14
CA SER A 113 41.69 -15.19 -33.99
C SER A 113 42.45 -16.47 -34.31
N VAL A 114 42.78 -16.66 -35.59
CA VAL A 114 43.68 -17.70 -36.10
C VAL A 114 44.49 -17.07 -37.24
N THR A 115 45.81 -17.16 -37.17
CA THR A 115 46.74 -16.71 -38.22
C THR A 115 47.30 -17.92 -38.97
N VAL A 116 47.50 -17.75 -40.28
CA VAL A 116 48.18 -18.73 -41.14
C VAL A 116 49.26 -18.00 -41.93
N VAL A 117 50.47 -18.56 -41.90
CA VAL A 117 51.62 -18.18 -42.73
C VAL A 117 52.21 -19.48 -43.28
N GLY A 118 52.74 -19.46 -44.49
CA GLY A 118 53.47 -20.59 -45.05
C GLY A 118 54.38 -20.15 -46.19
N GLU A 119 55.37 -20.97 -46.52
CA GLU A 119 56.14 -20.89 -47.77
C GLU A 119 56.91 -22.19 -48.01
N THR A 120 57.34 -22.47 -49.25
CA THR A 120 57.90 -23.77 -49.63
C THR A 120 59.04 -23.73 -50.66
N LYS A 121 60.18 -24.31 -50.25
CA LYS A 121 61.21 -25.03 -51.02
C LYS A 121 62.20 -24.27 -51.96
N PRO A 122 63.37 -24.90 -52.28
CA PRO A 122 64.53 -24.29 -52.98
C PRO A 122 64.91 -25.05 -54.28
N LEU A 123 66.17 -24.97 -54.76
CA LEU A 123 67.01 -25.91 -55.58
C LEU A 123 68.13 -25.10 -56.35
N PRO A 124 69.09 -25.67 -57.13
CA PRO A 124 70.00 -26.84 -56.94
C PRO A 124 71.47 -26.63 -57.46
N ALA A 125 72.22 -27.75 -57.63
CA ALA A 125 73.34 -28.00 -58.59
C ALA A 125 74.77 -27.47 -58.22
N GLU A 126 75.93 -28.02 -58.66
CA GLU A 126 76.41 -29.31 -59.28
C GLU A 126 77.97 -29.30 -59.29
N ALA A 127 78.81 -30.31 -59.64
CA ALA A 127 78.75 -31.77 -59.93
C ALA A 127 80.11 -32.42 -59.44
N SER A 128 80.97 -33.23 -60.09
CA SER A 128 81.09 -33.99 -61.37
C SER A 128 82.36 -34.90 -61.40
N GLN A 129 82.29 -36.13 -61.95
CA GLN A 129 83.40 -36.98 -62.51
C GLN A 129 84.51 -37.50 -61.54
N SER A 130 85.31 -38.57 -61.78
CA SER A 130 85.31 -39.86 -62.54
C SER A 130 86.68 -40.57 -62.25
N PRO A 131 87.14 -41.72 -62.83
CA PRO A 131 86.50 -42.70 -63.73
C PRO A 131 86.76 -44.22 -63.43
N PHE A 132 86.01 -45.08 -64.14
CA PHE A 132 86.27 -46.52 -64.45
C PHE A 132 86.14 -47.63 -63.39
N ASP A 133 85.84 -48.82 -63.96
CA ASP A 133 85.82 -50.20 -63.44
C ASP A 133 84.61 -50.69 -62.62
N MET A 134 84.07 -51.85 -63.04
CA MET A 134 82.93 -52.67 -62.54
C MET A 134 81.60 -51.98 -62.21
N GLU A 135 81.59 -50.73 -61.77
CA GLU A 135 80.43 -50.01 -61.23
C GLU A 135 79.32 -49.79 -62.27
N ALA A 136 79.63 -49.73 -63.57
CA ALA A 136 78.60 -49.68 -64.61
C ALA A 136 77.71 -50.95 -64.65
N PHE A 137 78.27 -52.13 -64.34
CA PHE A 137 77.49 -53.38 -64.27
C PHE A 137 76.72 -53.49 -62.96
N PHE A 138 77.34 -53.12 -61.82
CA PHE A 138 76.64 -53.07 -60.54
C PHE A 138 75.55 -51.98 -60.51
N SER A 139 75.76 -50.84 -61.16
CA SER A 139 74.78 -49.77 -61.33
C SER A 139 73.66 -50.17 -62.28
N ALA A 140 73.93 -50.86 -63.40
CA ALA A 140 72.87 -51.43 -64.23
C ALA A 140 72.06 -52.51 -63.48
N MET A 141 72.72 -53.33 -62.66
CA MET A 141 72.09 -54.32 -61.78
C MET A 141 71.30 -53.64 -60.64
N ASP A 142 71.77 -52.53 -60.08
CA ASP A 142 71.08 -51.80 -59.02
C ASP A 142 69.95 -50.92 -59.56
N VAL A 143 70.05 -50.38 -60.78
CA VAL A 143 68.92 -49.80 -61.52
C VAL A 143 67.87 -50.88 -61.79
N TYR A 144 68.27 -52.07 -62.27
CA TYR A 144 67.33 -53.18 -62.45
C TYR A 144 66.70 -53.63 -61.12
N LYS A 145 67.46 -53.70 -60.02
CA LYS A 145 66.89 -53.95 -58.68
C LYS A 145 65.96 -52.82 -58.24
N GLN A 146 66.30 -51.55 -58.47
CA GLN A 146 65.47 -50.41 -58.08
C GLN A 146 64.17 -50.39 -58.90
N ASP A 147 64.20 -50.68 -60.20
CA ASP A 147 63.01 -50.81 -61.04
C ASP A 147 62.19 -52.06 -60.68
N PHE A 148 62.82 -53.20 -60.42
CA PHE A 148 62.13 -54.40 -59.96
C PHE A 148 61.49 -54.20 -58.58
N PHE A 149 62.25 -53.67 -57.61
CA PHE A 149 61.70 -53.34 -56.29
C PHE A 149 60.71 -52.18 -56.37
N ALA A 150 60.80 -51.23 -57.30
CA ALA A 150 59.78 -50.19 -57.49
C ALA A 150 58.50 -50.78 -58.10
N GLY A 151 58.61 -51.64 -59.11
CA GLY A 151 57.49 -52.37 -59.71
C GLY A 151 56.79 -53.25 -58.68
N VAL A 152 57.53 -54.15 -58.02
CA VAL A 152 57.00 -55.02 -56.95
C VAL A 152 56.46 -54.20 -55.78
N ARG A 153 57.14 -53.12 -55.37
CA ARG A 153 56.63 -52.21 -54.31
C ARG A 153 55.35 -51.53 -54.74
N GLU A 154 55.22 -51.08 -55.99
CA GLU A 154 54.01 -50.39 -56.48
C GLU A 154 52.86 -51.36 -56.76
N GLU A 155 53.15 -52.60 -57.17
CA GLU A 155 52.16 -53.66 -57.35
C GLU A 155 51.64 -54.17 -56.00
N ILE A 156 52.53 -54.44 -55.03
CA ILE A 156 52.16 -54.77 -53.64
C ILE A 156 51.41 -53.58 -53.02
N ARG A 157 51.93 -52.36 -53.12
CA ARG A 157 51.30 -51.14 -52.57
C ARG A 157 49.96 -50.84 -53.23
N GLY A 158 49.83 -51.04 -54.53
CA GLY A 158 48.60 -50.82 -55.30
C GLY A 158 47.53 -51.85 -54.97
N THR A 159 47.91 -53.13 -54.91
CA THR A 159 47.01 -54.23 -54.55
C THR A 159 46.55 -54.12 -53.11
N ILE A 160 47.48 -54.09 -52.15
CA ILE A 160 47.17 -54.00 -50.71
C ILE A 160 46.39 -52.72 -50.40
N ARG A 161 46.69 -51.57 -51.02
CA ARG A 161 45.88 -50.36 -50.79
C ARG A 161 44.50 -50.47 -51.40
N LYS A 162 44.32 -50.98 -52.63
CA LYS A 162 42.98 -51.13 -53.21
C LYS A 162 42.11 -52.08 -52.40
N GLU A 163 42.67 -53.23 -52.01
CA GLU A 163 41.99 -54.24 -51.22
C GLU A 163 41.64 -53.72 -49.81
N LEU A 164 42.61 -53.18 -49.06
CA LEU A 164 42.34 -52.62 -47.73
C LEU A 164 41.43 -51.38 -47.79
N ILE A 165 41.54 -50.51 -48.80
CA ILE A 165 40.65 -49.34 -48.91
C ILE A 165 39.22 -49.79 -49.20
N GLU A 166 39.00 -50.74 -50.11
CA GLU A 166 37.64 -51.22 -50.38
C GLU A 166 37.08 -52.04 -49.22
N GLU A 167 37.87 -52.87 -48.52
CA GLU A 167 37.39 -53.62 -47.35
C GLU A 167 37.12 -52.69 -46.15
N VAL A 168 37.99 -51.69 -45.88
CA VAL A 168 37.72 -50.65 -44.85
C VAL A 168 36.51 -49.80 -45.24
N LYS A 169 36.37 -49.39 -46.49
CA LYS A 169 35.21 -48.63 -47.00
C LYS A 169 33.92 -49.44 -46.90
N LYS A 170 33.96 -50.76 -47.16
CA LYS A 170 32.87 -51.72 -47.00
C LYS A 170 32.48 -51.90 -45.54
N GLU A 171 33.43 -52.01 -44.62
CA GLU A 171 33.12 -52.16 -43.19
C GLU A 171 32.71 -50.83 -42.52
N VAL A 172 33.32 -49.71 -42.90
CA VAL A 172 32.91 -48.35 -42.48
C VAL A 172 31.53 -48.00 -43.02
N SER A 173 31.20 -48.36 -44.27
CA SER A 173 29.86 -48.12 -44.82
C SER A 173 28.79 -49.02 -44.20
N LYS A 174 29.07 -50.30 -43.90
CA LYS A 174 28.18 -51.15 -43.09
C LYS A 174 27.98 -50.58 -41.68
N GLY A 175 29.06 -50.21 -41.00
CA GLY A 175 29.01 -49.66 -39.63
C GLY A 175 28.22 -48.35 -39.57
N SER A 176 28.51 -47.43 -40.51
CA SER A 176 27.77 -46.17 -40.69
C SER A 176 26.30 -46.42 -41.05
N PHE A 177 26.01 -47.36 -41.95
CA PHE A 177 24.63 -47.73 -42.29
C PHE A 177 23.88 -48.29 -41.07
N HIS A 178 24.52 -49.13 -40.24
CA HIS A 178 23.88 -49.67 -39.05
C HIS A 178 23.65 -48.61 -37.96
N THR A 179 24.60 -47.71 -37.72
CA THR A 179 24.41 -46.61 -36.75
C THR A 179 23.39 -45.58 -37.23
N VAL A 180 23.44 -45.16 -38.51
CA VAL A 180 22.45 -44.27 -39.12
C VAL A 180 21.06 -44.90 -39.13
N LYS A 181 20.94 -46.21 -39.42
CA LYS A 181 19.65 -46.91 -39.33
C LYS A 181 19.14 -46.97 -37.89
N SER A 182 19.99 -47.32 -36.92
CA SER A 182 19.62 -47.36 -35.50
C SER A 182 19.16 -45.98 -34.99
N LEU A 183 19.87 -44.92 -35.37
CA LEU A 183 19.48 -43.53 -35.10
C LEU A 183 18.15 -43.18 -35.76
N SER A 184 17.96 -43.51 -37.04
CA SER A 184 16.71 -43.30 -37.78
C SER A 184 15.53 -44.01 -37.11
N ASP A 185 15.63 -45.32 -36.87
CA ASP A 185 14.58 -46.13 -36.25
C ASP A 185 14.25 -45.61 -34.83
N SER A 186 15.25 -45.14 -34.08
CA SER A 186 15.06 -44.49 -32.78
C SER A 186 14.37 -43.12 -32.89
N ILE A 187 14.77 -42.27 -33.85
CA ILE A 187 14.17 -40.96 -34.11
C ILE A 187 12.69 -41.10 -34.49
N TYR A 188 12.35 -41.97 -35.44
CA TYR A 188 10.95 -42.27 -35.79
C TYR A 188 10.15 -42.72 -34.56
N LYS A 189 10.69 -43.65 -33.77
CA LYS A 189 10.01 -44.20 -32.59
C LYS A 189 10.00 -43.25 -31.38
N SER A 190 10.82 -42.18 -31.38
CA SER A 190 10.68 -41.06 -30.45
C SER A 190 9.65 -40.05 -30.94
N GLY A 191 9.59 -39.76 -32.25
CA GLY A 191 8.62 -38.85 -32.84
C GLY A 191 7.18 -39.35 -32.69
N GLU A 192 6.96 -40.66 -32.85
CA GLU A 192 5.68 -41.32 -32.59
C GLU A 192 5.23 -41.17 -31.13
N ARG A 193 6.13 -41.34 -30.16
CA ARG A 193 5.83 -41.13 -28.73
C ARG A 193 5.55 -39.66 -28.41
N VAL A 194 6.40 -38.74 -28.87
CA VAL A 194 6.20 -37.31 -28.65
C VAL A 194 4.87 -36.84 -29.27
N ALA A 195 4.48 -37.36 -30.43
CA ALA A 195 3.17 -37.07 -31.02
C ALA A 195 2.00 -37.58 -30.16
N ALA A 196 2.12 -38.78 -29.57
CA ALA A 196 1.13 -39.32 -28.64
C ALA A 196 1.06 -38.54 -27.32
N GLU A 197 2.20 -38.24 -26.70
CA GLU A 197 2.32 -37.46 -25.46
C GLU A 197 1.78 -36.03 -25.64
N VAL A 198 2.05 -35.38 -26.78
CA VAL A 198 1.50 -34.06 -27.11
C VAL A 198 -0.01 -34.12 -27.34
N ALA A 199 -0.54 -35.19 -27.93
CA ALA A 199 -1.99 -35.38 -28.08
C ALA A 199 -2.69 -35.61 -26.73
N GLU A 200 -2.10 -36.42 -25.84
CA GLU A 200 -2.59 -36.65 -24.48
C GLU A 200 -2.57 -35.35 -23.66
N LEU A 201 -1.45 -34.62 -23.65
CA LEU A 201 -1.32 -33.32 -22.99
C LEU A 201 -2.33 -32.30 -23.54
N SER A 202 -2.54 -32.26 -24.86
CA SER A 202 -3.56 -31.39 -25.48
C SER A 202 -4.97 -31.72 -24.99
N SER A 203 -5.28 -33.00 -24.78
CA SER A 203 -6.59 -33.44 -24.26
C SER A 203 -6.80 -33.05 -22.78
N GLU A 204 -5.78 -33.19 -21.93
CA GLU A 204 -5.89 -32.80 -20.51
C GLU A 204 -5.85 -31.27 -20.33
N VAL A 205 -5.13 -30.53 -21.18
CA VAL A 205 -5.20 -29.06 -21.25
C VAL A 205 -6.59 -28.61 -21.68
N ALA A 206 -7.23 -29.28 -22.65
CA ALA A 206 -8.61 -28.98 -23.02
C ALA A 206 -9.58 -29.26 -21.86
N ARG A 207 -9.46 -30.42 -21.20
CA ARG A 207 -10.33 -30.85 -20.09
C ARG A 207 -10.20 -29.95 -18.85
N THR A 208 -8.97 -29.57 -18.49
CA THR A 208 -8.72 -28.63 -17.37
C THR A 208 -9.15 -27.21 -17.70
N SER A 209 -8.99 -26.76 -18.95
CA SER A 209 -9.52 -25.48 -19.45
C SER A 209 -11.04 -25.42 -19.40
N GLU A 210 -11.74 -26.51 -19.75
CA GLU A 210 -13.19 -26.59 -19.66
C GLU A 210 -13.68 -26.51 -18.20
N GLN A 211 -13.07 -27.27 -17.28
CA GLN A 211 -13.36 -27.19 -15.84
C GLN A 211 -13.07 -25.79 -15.25
N ALA A 212 -12.00 -25.12 -15.70
CA ALA A 212 -11.72 -23.73 -15.35
C ALA A 212 -12.79 -22.78 -15.90
N SER A 213 -13.32 -23.04 -17.10
CA SER A 213 -14.42 -22.28 -17.70
C SER A 213 -15.75 -22.47 -16.94
N GLU A 214 -16.07 -23.71 -16.55
CA GLU A 214 -17.26 -24.01 -15.75
C GLU A 214 -17.22 -23.35 -14.37
N THR A 215 -16.09 -23.47 -13.66
CA THR A 215 -15.91 -22.82 -12.35
C THR A 215 -15.93 -21.30 -12.45
N ALA A 216 -15.32 -20.71 -13.50
CA ALA A 216 -15.42 -19.27 -13.77
C ALA A 216 -16.87 -18.83 -14.08
N ARG A 217 -17.64 -19.61 -14.85
CA ARG A 217 -19.09 -19.36 -15.10
C ARG A 217 -19.90 -19.44 -13.81
N PHE A 218 -19.66 -20.45 -12.98
CA PHE A 218 -20.32 -20.58 -11.67
C PHE A 218 -20.04 -19.38 -10.78
N LEU A 219 -18.77 -19.02 -10.59
CA LEU A 219 -18.36 -17.86 -9.78
C LEU A 219 -18.93 -16.55 -10.34
N SER A 220 -18.93 -16.35 -11.66
CA SER A 220 -19.54 -15.18 -12.30
C SER A 220 -21.05 -15.09 -12.02
N ASN A 221 -21.77 -16.21 -12.15
CA ASN A 221 -23.20 -16.27 -11.80
C ASN A 221 -23.44 -15.98 -10.31
N SER A 222 -22.67 -16.59 -9.40
CA SER A 222 -22.74 -16.32 -7.96
C SER A 222 -22.48 -14.84 -7.64
N ILE A 223 -21.44 -14.24 -8.19
CA ILE A 223 -21.12 -12.81 -8.03
C ILE A 223 -22.26 -11.95 -8.56
N SER A 224 -22.84 -12.28 -9.72
CA SER A 224 -23.96 -11.52 -10.29
C SER A 224 -25.21 -11.56 -9.40
N ASN A 225 -25.50 -12.71 -8.78
CA ASN A 225 -26.66 -12.90 -7.91
C ASN A 225 -26.46 -12.22 -6.55
N VAL A 226 -25.26 -12.35 -5.95
CA VAL A 226 -24.89 -11.63 -4.72
C VAL A 226 -24.89 -10.12 -4.95
N SER A 227 -24.43 -9.64 -6.12
CA SER A 227 -24.44 -8.21 -6.48
C SER A 227 -25.88 -7.67 -6.63
N LYS A 228 -26.79 -8.42 -7.26
CA LYS A 228 -28.22 -8.07 -7.34
C LYS A 228 -28.86 -7.97 -5.95
N ALA A 229 -28.76 -9.04 -5.14
CA ALA A 229 -29.33 -9.07 -3.80
C ALA A 229 -28.73 -7.96 -2.90
N SER A 230 -27.43 -7.72 -2.99
CA SER A 230 -26.75 -6.62 -2.28
C SER A 230 -27.31 -5.25 -2.71
N SER A 231 -27.49 -5.01 -4.01
CA SER A 231 -28.10 -3.79 -4.54
C SER A 231 -29.53 -3.58 -4.02
N GLU A 232 -30.37 -4.62 -4.04
CA GLU A 232 -31.74 -4.60 -3.50
C GLU A 232 -31.76 -4.31 -1.99
N HIS A 233 -30.82 -4.88 -1.23
CA HIS A 233 -30.63 -4.56 0.19
C HIS A 233 -30.16 -3.10 0.40
N PHE A 234 -29.22 -2.58 -0.40
CA PHE A 234 -28.80 -1.18 -0.32
C PHE A 234 -29.96 -0.21 -0.60
N VAL A 235 -30.76 -0.45 -1.64
CA VAL A 235 -31.97 0.34 -1.92
C VAL A 235 -32.96 0.27 -0.76
N THR A 236 -33.16 -0.92 -0.16
CA THR A 236 -34.04 -1.12 1.00
C THR A 236 -33.54 -0.39 2.24
N ILE A 237 -32.24 -0.40 2.51
CA ILE A 237 -31.61 0.31 3.63
C ILE A 237 -31.71 1.82 3.43
N ASN A 238 -31.38 2.33 2.25
CA ASN A 238 -31.50 3.76 1.92
C ASN A 238 -32.95 4.25 2.08
N LYS A 239 -33.95 3.45 1.64
CA LYS A 239 -35.37 3.75 1.85
C LYS A 239 -35.74 3.81 3.34
N ARG A 240 -35.26 2.85 4.15
CA ARG A 240 -35.50 2.86 5.61
C ARG A 240 -34.83 4.06 6.30
N ILE A 241 -33.61 4.42 5.91
CA ILE A 241 -32.90 5.60 6.44
C ILE A 241 -33.67 6.89 6.11
N ALA A 242 -34.11 7.06 4.85
CA ALA A 242 -34.90 8.21 4.45
C ALA A 242 -36.23 8.31 5.21
N GLN A 243 -36.97 7.21 5.35
CA GLN A 243 -38.21 7.16 6.12
C GLN A 243 -38.00 7.46 7.62
N ASN A 244 -36.90 6.97 8.21
CA ASN A 244 -36.58 7.23 9.61
C ASN A 244 -36.15 8.69 9.85
N ALA A 245 -35.38 9.28 8.92
CA ALA A 245 -35.02 10.70 8.96
C ALA A 245 -36.24 11.61 8.79
N GLU A 246 -37.16 11.29 7.87
CA GLU A 246 -38.42 12.01 7.70
C GLU A 246 -39.30 11.93 8.96
N ARG A 247 -39.40 10.73 9.57
CA ARG A 247 -40.13 10.53 10.82
C ARG A 247 -39.53 11.35 11.96
N SER A 248 -38.22 11.25 12.18
CA SER A 248 -37.51 12.01 13.21
C SER A 248 -37.65 13.52 12.99
N SER A 249 -37.63 14.01 11.74
CA SER A 249 -37.89 15.43 11.42
C SER A 249 -39.32 15.87 11.79
N LYS A 250 -40.33 15.00 11.59
CA LYS A 250 -41.72 15.28 12.00
C LYS A 250 -41.87 15.31 13.52
N GLU A 251 -41.28 14.34 14.22
CA GLU A 251 -41.30 14.27 15.68
C GLU A 251 -40.55 15.47 16.31
N MET A 252 -39.40 15.85 15.75
CA MET A 252 -38.65 17.05 16.15
C MET A 252 -39.44 18.34 15.93
N LYS A 253 -40.15 18.49 14.79
CA LYS A 253 -41.02 19.65 14.54
C LYS A 253 -42.20 19.73 15.52
N ALA A 254 -42.78 18.58 15.89
CA ALA A 254 -43.84 18.52 16.89
C ALA A 254 -43.34 18.92 18.29
N LEU A 255 -42.14 18.46 18.68
CA LEU A 255 -41.50 18.87 19.94
C LEU A 255 -41.18 20.37 19.96
N VAL A 256 -40.58 20.92 18.90
CA VAL A 256 -40.30 22.36 18.79
C VAL A 256 -41.58 23.19 18.89
N LYS A 257 -42.68 22.76 18.25
CA LYS A 257 -43.97 23.44 18.42
C LYS A 257 -44.45 23.36 19.88
N SER A 258 -44.46 22.17 20.48
CA SER A 258 -44.90 21.99 21.87
C SER A 258 -44.09 22.82 22.87
N MET A 259 -42.79 23.01 22.62
CA MET A 259 -41.94 23.90 23.42
C MET A 259 -42.28 25.38 23.21
N SER A 260 -42.59 25.80 21.99
CA SER A 260 -43.05 27.16 21.70
C SER A 260 -44.40 27.45 22.36
N ASP A 261 -45.35 26.52 22.26
CA ASP A 261 -46.69 26.63 22.87
C ASP A 261 -46.55 26.71 24.41
N ALA A 262 -45.67 25.90 25.02
CA ALA A 262 -45.38 25.94 26.45
C ALA A 262 -44.65 27.22 26.91
N ASN A 263 -43.79 27.81 26.07
CA ASN A 263 -43.14 29.08 26.36
C ASN A 263 -44.15 30.22 26.41
N LEU A 264 -45.07 30.29 25.45
CA LEU A 264 -46.15 31.30 25.42
C LEU A 264 -47.07 31.19 26.65
N VAL A 265 -47.41 29.98 27.09
CA VAL A 265 -48.16 29.77 28.34
C VAL A 265 -47.36 30.24 29.55
N THR A 266 -46.06 29.96 29.59
CA THR A 266 -45.18 30.40 30.69
C THR A 266 -45.07 31.92 30.76
N GLU A 267 -44.91 32.58 29.60
CA GLU A 267 -44.86 34.03 29.45
C GLU A 267 -46.17 34.69 29.94
N SER A 268 -47.32 34.16 29.52
CA SER A 268 -48.64 34.64 29.97
C SER A 268 -48.89 34.40 31.47
N VAL A 269 -48.40 33.30 32.05
CA VAL A 269 -48.46 33.05 33.50
C VAL A 269 -47.55 34.03 34.28
N VAL A 270 -46.37 34.35 33.76
CA VAL A 270 -45.47 35.35 34.37
C VAL A 270 -46.07 36.76 34.29
N GLU A 271 -46.65 37.14 33.15
CA GLU A 271 -47.29 38.44 32.96
C GLU A 271 -48.51 38.63 33.87
N SER A 272 -49.43 37.66 33.90
CA SER A 272 -50.62 37.69 34.77
C SER A 272 -50.29 37.61 36.26
N PHE A 273 -49.23 36.89 36.65
CA PHE A 273 -48.71 36.90 38.03
C PHE A 273 -48.11 38.27 38.39
N ASN A 274 -47.34 38.89 37.48
CA ASN A 274 -46.79 40.23 37.66
C ASN A 274 -47.89 41.30 37.78
N GLU A 275 -48.93 41.26 36.93
CA GLU A 275 -50.12 42.11 37.10
C GLU A 275 -50.78 41.92 38.47
N THR A 276 -50.87 40.67 38.95
CA THR A 276 -51.51 40.35 40.24
C THR A 276 -50.69 40.93 41.40
N LEU A 277 -49.37 40.80 41.37
CA LEU A 277 -48.48 41.42 42.37
C LEU A 277 -48.52 42.95 42.36
N ILE A 278 -48.68 43.57 41.19
CA ILE A 278 -48.85 45.04 41.09
C ILE A 278 -50.16 45.45 41.76
N LYS A 279 -51.29 44.80 41.43
CA LYS A 279 -52.62 45.11 41.97
C LYS A 279 -52.70 44.87 43.49
N ASP A 280 -52.11 43.79 43.99
CA ASP A 280 -52.03 43.49 45.43
C ASP A 280 -51.21 44.54 46.19
N ARG A 281 -50.07 44.95 45.63
CA ARG A 281 -49.24 46.04 46.18
C ARG A 281 -49.97 47.39 46.18
N GLU A 282 -50.70 47.71 45.11
CA GLU A 282 -51.51 48.93 45.02
C GLU A 282 -52.64 48.91 46.06
N PHE A 283 -53.37 47.81 46.20
CA PHE A 283 -54.41 47.63 47.21
C PHE A 283 -53.88 47.77 48.65
N TYR A 284 -52.72 47.18 48.94
CA TYR A 284 -52.06 47.31 50.25
C TYR A 284 -51.62 48.75 50.54
N LEU A 285 -51.06 49.46 49.55
CA LEU A 285 -50.66 50.86 49.69
C LEU A 285 -51.86 51.80 49.89
N GLU A 286 -52.96 51.57 49.16
CA GLU A 286 -54.19 52.36 49.34
C GLU A 286 -54.85 52.07 50.71
N THR A 287 -54.82 50.83 51.18
CA THR A 287 -55.31 50.48 52.53
C THR A 287 -54.52 51.22 53.61
N LEU A 288 -53.18 51.19 53.56
CA LEU A 288 -52.32 51.95 54.49
C LEU A 288 -52.48 53.48 54.36
N HIS A 289 -52.83 53.97 53.19
CA HIS A 289 -53.13 55.38 52.96
C HIS A 289 -54.46 55.79 53.62
N MET A 290 -55.51 54.97 53.46
CA MET A 290 -56.81 55.18 54.09
C MET A 290 -56.75 55.06 55.62
N GLU A 291 -56.03 54.08 56.17
CA GLU A 291 -55.77 53.99 57.62
C GLU A 291 -55.07 55.27 58.15
N ARG A 292 -54.08 55.79 57.42
CA ARG A 292 -53.39 57.03 57.77
C ARG A 292 -54.30 58.25 57.70
N LEU A 293 -55.20 58.33 56.72
CA LEU A 293 -56.19 59.42 56.61
C LEU A 293 -57.19 59.38 57.77
N VAL A 294 -57.72 58.20 58.11
CA VAL A 294 -58.61 58.01 59.27
C VAL A 294 -57.90 58.37 60.57
N HIS A 295 -56.64 57.96 60.74
CA HIS A 295 -55.85 58.35 61.90
C HIS A 295 -55.57 59.86 61.94
N SER A 296 -55.33 60.53 60.81
CA SER A 296 -55.22 62.00 60.76
C SER A 296 -56.51 62.66 61.23
N GLN A 297 -57.64 62.33 60.62
CA GLN A 297 -58.95 62.90 60.96
C GLN A 297 -59.31 62.71 62.44
N GLU A 298 -58.95 61.56 63.03
CA GLU A 298 -59.13 61.29 64.46
C GLU A 298 -58.14 62.05 65.35
N MET A 299 -56.93 62.40 64.87
CA MET A 299 -56.06 63.35 65.59
C MET A 299 -56.60 64.78 65.48
N ASP A 300 -57.00 65.21 64.28
CA ASP A 300 -57.54 66.54 63.99
C ASP A 300 -58.79 66.80 64.86
N ARG A 301 -59.73 65.84 64.91
CA ARG A 301 -60.90 65.87 65.79
C ARG A 301 -60.55 65.91 67.29
N ARG A 302 -59.50 65.21 67.72
CA ARG A 302 -59.05 65.25 69.12
C ARG A 302 -58.45 66.61 69.46
N GLU A 303 -57.72 67.22 68.54
CA GLU A 303 -57.17 68.56 68.68
C GLU A 303 -58.29 69.61 68.75
N GLU A 304 -59.34 69.51 67.92
CA GLU A 304 -60.55 70.36 68.03
C GLU A 304 -61.20 70.27 69.42
N LEU A 305 -61.43 69.05 69.93
CA LEU A 305 -61.99 68.83 71.25
C LEU A 305 -61.07 69.31 72.38
N LEU A 306 -59.75 69.17 72.24
CA LEU A 306 -58.77 69.71 73.18
C LEU A 306 -58.77 71.25 73.16
N GLN A 307 -58.95 71.89 72.01
CA GLN A 307 -59.08 73.35 71.89
C GLN A 307 -60.40 73.86 72.50
N GLU A 308 -61.51 73.13 72.33
CA GLU A 308 -62.77 73.42 73.05
C GLU A 308 -62.56 73.32 74.58
N ILE A 309 -61.97 72.22 75.05
CA ILE A 309 -61.67 72.02 76.47
C ILE A 309 -60.77 73.14 77.01
N VAL A 310 -59.66 73.46 76.33
CA VAL A 310 -58.71 74.53 76.72
C VAL A 310 -59.36 75.91 76.72
N SER A 311 -60.23 76.23 75.75
CA SER A 311 -60.98 77.48 75.74
C SER A 311 -61.99 77.56 76.89
N SER A 312 -62.70 76.47 77.19
CA SER A 312 -63.61 76.41 78.34
C SER A 312 -62.89 76.58 79.68
N PHE A 313 -61.68 76.01 79.84
CA PHE A 313 -60.83 76.22 81.02
C PHE A 313 -60.34 77.68 81.13
N ARG A 314 -59.95 78.28 80.01
CA ARG A 314 -59.54 79.70 79.93
C ARG A 314 -60.68 80.63 80.34
N ASP A 315 -61.90 80.40 79.84
CA ASP A 315 -63.05 81.24 80.15
C ASP A 315 -63.54 81.04 81.59
N ALA A 316 -63.51 79.80 82.10
CA ALA A 316 -63.79 79.52 83.51
C ALA A 316 -62.75 80.19 84.45
N ALA A 317 -61.47 80.21 84.06
CA ALA A 317 -60.43 80.91 84.79
C ALA A 317 -60.66 82.43 84.79
N ALA A 318 -60.89 83.04 83.62
CA ALA A 318 -61.17 84.47 83.48
C ALA A 318 -62.46 84.92 84.21
N ALA A 319 -63.48 84.05 84.28
CA ALA A 319 -64.69 84.29 85.07
C ALA A 319 -64.41 84.26 86.58
N LYS A 320 -63.55 83.34 87.05
CA LYS A 320 -63.15 83.21 88.46
C LYS A 320 -62.23 84.36 88.90
N GLU A 321 -61.35 84.81 88.01
CA GLU A 321 -60.37 85.87 88.26
C GLU A 321 -61.01 87.19 88.75
N LYS A 322 -62.21 87.52 88.24
CA LYS A 322 -62.97 88.73 88.60
C LYS A 322 -63.60 88.72 90.01
N ARG A 323 -63.50 87.63 90.78
CA ARG A 323 -64.20 87.48 92.08
C ARG A 323 -63.32 87.26 93.31
N TRP A 324 -62.15 86.61 93.19
CA TRP A 324 -61.38 86.19 94.37
C TRP A 324 -60.72 87.35 95.16
N TRP A 325 -60.34 88.44 94.49
CA TRP A 325 -59.80 89.63 95.16
C TRP A 325 -60.86 90.48 95.88
N LYS A 326 -62.16 90.28 95.63
CA LYS A 326 -63.24 91.09 96.25
C LYS A 326 -63.65 90.67 97.66
N PHE A 327 -62.86 89.80 98.31
CA PHE A 327 -63.10 89.30 99.67
C PHE A 327 -62.05 89.78 100.69
N TRP A 328 -61.16 90.70 100.27
CA TRP A 328 -60.11 91.33 101.09
C TRP A 328 -60.12 92.86 100.90
N GLY A 329 -61.25 93.49 101.22
CA GLY A 329 -61.47 94.93 101.16
C GLY A 329 -62.67 95.34 102.00
#